data_AF-A0A3P9HJB2-F1
#
_entry.id   AF-A0A3P9HJB2-F1
#
_cell.length_a   1.000
_cell.length_b   1.000
_cell.length_c   1.000
_cell.angle_alpha   90.00
_cell.angle_beta   90.00
_cell.angle_gamma   90.00
#
_symmetry.space_group_name_H-M   'P 1'
#
loop_
_entity.id
_entity.type
_entity.pdbx_description
1 polymer ?
#
loop_
_entity_poly.entity_id
_entity_poly.type
_entity_poly.pdbx_seq_one_letter_code
_entity_poly.pdbx_strand_id
1 'polypeptide(L)' 'STLIELGSVSVRQSFIEQGAQKHVWVDVAEAFRLQEIDGQALLLLTEDHLMSSMNIKLGPALKICAHINALKNQ' A
#
# COMPACT_ATOMS: atom_id res chain seq x y z
N SER A 1 1.85 -14.31 -12.31
CA SER A 1 1.73 -12.97 -12.95
C SER A 1 0.39 -12.28 -12.65
N THR A 2 -0.41 -12.72 -11.67
CA THR A 2 -1.86 -12.40 -11.63
C THR A 2 -2.31 -11.60 -10.41
N LEU A 3 -1.43 -11.25 -9.46
CA LEU A 3 -1.81 -10.58 -8.21
C LEU A 3 -1.31 -9.13 -8.05
N ILE A 4 -0.52 -8.62 -8.99
CA ILE A 4 -0.01 -7.24 -8.94
C ILE A 4 -0.89 -6.27 -9.75
N GLU A 5 -1.67 -6.77 -10.72
CA GLU A 5 -2.52 -5.92 -11.56
C GLU A 5 -3.81 -5.45 -10.87
N LEU A 6 -4.46 -6.30 -10.06
CA LEU A 6 -5.70 -5.93 -9.38
C LEU A 6 -5.47 -4.88 -8.27
N GLY A 7 -4.35 -4.99 -7.56
CA GLY A 7 -3.96 -4.01 -6.54
C GLY A 7 -3.42 -2.70 -7.12
N SER A 8 -2.79 -2.71 -8.30
CA SER A 8 -2.15 -1.52 -8.84
C SER A 8 -3.10 -0.59 -9.63
N VAL A 9 -4.21 -1.06 -10.18
CA VAL A 9 -5.11 -0.17 -10.95
C VAL A 9 -6.21 0.42 -10.07
N SER A 10 -6.88 -0.39 -9.24
CA SER A 10 -8.00 0.09 -8.42
C SER A 10 -7.55 0.98 -7.26
N VAL A 11 -6.41 0.66 -6.64
CA VAL A 11 -5.82 1.48 -5.56
C VAL A 11 -5.13 2.73 -6.11
N ARG A 12 -4.71 2.77 -7.38
CA ARG A 12 -4.19 4.03 -7.97
C ARG A 12 -5.32 4.99 -8.34
N GLN A 13 -6.44 4.48 -8.84
CA GLN A 13 -7.53 5.32 -9.36
C GLN A 13 -8.31 6.04 -8.25
N SER A 14 -8.63 5.38 -7.12
CA SER A 14 -9.36 6.02 -6.01
C SER A 14 -8.60 7.14 -5.27
N PHE A 15 -7.33 7.41 -5.62
CA PHE A 15 -6.44 8.23 -4.80
C PHE A 15 -5.85 9.45 -5.48
N ILE A 16 -5.82 9.48 -6.81
CA ILE A 16 -5.63 10.75 -7.54
C ILE A 16 -6.75 11.73 -7.14
N GLU A 17 -7.93 11.22 -6.77
CA GLU A 17 -9.06 12.01 -6.28
C GLU A 17 -8.89 12.51 -4.83
N GLN A 18 -8.02 11.90 -4.01
CA GLN A 18 -7.85 12.22 -2.58
C GLN A 18 -6.59 13.03 -2.25
N GLY A 19 -5.89 13.58 -3.26
CA GLY A 19 -4.73 14.45 -3.07
C GLY A 19 -3.48 13.74 -2.52
N ALA A 20 -3.37 12.41 -2.66
CA ALA A 20 -2.17 11.68 -2.31
C ALA A 20 -1.09 11.85 -3.41
N GLN A 21 0.13 12.17 -3.01
CA GLN A 21 1.25 12.40 -3.93
C GLN A 21 1.59 11.11 -4.70
N LYS A 22 1.43 11.14 -6.03
CA LYS A 22 1.61 9.99 -6.95
C LYS A 22 2.94 9.23 -6.76
N HIS A 23 4.00 9.93 -6.36
CA HIS A 23 5.34 9.36 -6.13
C HIS A 23 5.35 8.32 -5.01
N VAL A 24 4.66 8.58 -3.89
CA VAL A 24 4.73 7.75 -2.68
C VAL A 24 4.21 6.34 -2.93
N TRP A 25 3.17 6.19 -3.76
CA TRP A 25 2.61 4.87 -4.07
C TRP A 25 3.46 4.06 -5.05
N VAL A 26 4.28 4.73 -5.87
CA VAL A 26 5.27 4.03 -6.70
C VAL A 26 6.32 3.41 -5.79
N ASP A 27 6.83 4.19 -4.82
CA ASP A 27 7.81 3.72 -3.84
C ASP A 27 7.25 2.57 -2.99
N VAL A 28 5.99 2.66 -2.55
CA VAL A 28 5.31 1.58 -1.79
C VAL A 28 5.13 0.32 -2.63
N ALA A 29 4.72 0.44 -3.89
CA ALA A 29 4.54 -0.71 -4.77
C ALA A 29 5.87 -1.41 -5.08
N GLU A 30 6.96 -0.66 -5.20
CA GLU A 30 8.30 -1.21 -5.33
C GLU A 30 8.75 -1.88 -4.02
N ALA A 31 8.51 -1.26 -2.87
CA ALA A 31 8.82 -1.84 -1.56
C ALA A 31 8.09 -3.17 -1.32
N PHE A 32 6.79 -3.26 -1.67
CA PHE A 32 6.03 -4.50 -1.58
C PHE A 32 6.59 -5.60 -2.48
N ARG A 33 7.05 -5.23 -3.68
CA ARG A 33 7.69 -6.18 -4.61
C ARG A 33 9.03 -6.68 -4.07
N LEU A 34 9.85 -5.79 -3.52
CA LEU A 34 11.16 -6.12 -2.95
C LEU A 34 11.04 -7.01 -1.69
N GLN A 35 10.00 -6.79 -0.89
CA GLN A 35 9.71 -7.57 0.31
C GLN A 35 8.84 -8.81 0.04
N GLU A 36 8.56 -9.10 -1.24
CA GLU A 36 7.70 -10.23 -1.66
C GLU A 36 6.34 -10.28 -0.94
N ILE A 37 5.77 -9.10 -0.65
CA ILE A 37 4.46 -8.97 0.00
C ILE A 37 3.38 -9.53 -0.94
N ASP A 38 2.80 -10.66 -0.55
CA ASP A 38 1.63 -11.24 -1.21
C ASP A 38 0.31 -10.72 -0.63
N GLY A 39 -0.82 -11.22 -1.12
CA GLY A 39 -2.14 -10.77 -0.68
C GLY A 39 -2.44 -11.08 0.79
N GLN A 40 -1.84 -12.12 1.38
CA GLN A 40 -2.04 -12.47 2.79
C GLN A 40 -1.17 -11.59 3.69
N ALA A 41 0.10 -11.43 3.33
CA ALA A 41 1.04 -10.54 4.02
C ALA A 41 0.57 -9.08 3.96
N LEU A 42 -0.04 -8.65 2.85
CA LEU A 42 -0.62 -7.31 2.69
C LEU A 42 -1.62 -7.01 3.82
N LEU A 43 -2.46 -7.98 4.19
CA LEU A 43 -3.45 -7.82 5.26
C LEU A 43 -2.81 -7.81 6.66
N LEU A 44 -1.58 -8.28 6.81
CA LEU A 44 -0.86 -8.25 8.08
C LEU A 44 0.01 -6.99 8.24
N LEU A 45 0.11 -6.15 7.22
CA LEU A 45 0.88 -4.91 7.29
C LEU A 45 0.32 -3.97 8.35
N THR A 46 1.24 -3.43 9.14
CA THR A 46 0.97 -2.43 10.16
C THR A 46 1.72 -1.15 9.81
N GLU A 47 1.35 -0.06 10.48
CA GLU A 47 2.00 1.24 10.32
C GLU A 47 3.50 1.14 10.64
N ASP A 48 3.85 0.35 11.65
CA ASP A 48 5.23 0.09 12.04
C ASP A 48 6.03 -0.62 10.93
N HIS A 49 5.46 -1.62 10.24
CA HIS A 49 6.13 -2.25 9.10
C HIS A 49 6.41 -1.25 7.97
N LEU A 50 5.45 -0.35 7.68
CA LEU A 50 5.62 0.67 6.64
C LEU A 50 6.72 1.68 7.03
N MET A 51 6.75 2.08 8.30
CA MET A 51 7.72 3.05 8.78
C MET A 51 9.12 2.47 8.94
N SER A 52 9.24 1.30 9.56
CA SER A 52 10.50 0.70 9.96
C SER A 52 11.13 -0.13 8.84
N SER A 53 10.34 -0.94 8.11
CA SER A 53 10.86 -1.83 7.07
C SER A 53 10.90 -1.19 5.68
N MET A 54 10.02 -0.21 5.41
CA MET A 54 9.89 0.42 4.09
C MET A 54 10.22 1.92 4.10
N ASN A 55 10.64 2.47 5.24
CA ASN A 55 11.06 3.86 5.41
C ASN A 55 9.99 4.89 4.96
N ILE A 56 8.72 4.52 5.08
CA ILE A 56 7.57 5.36 4.73
C ILE A 56 7.27 6.28 5.92
N LYS A 57 7.04 7.58 5.66
CA LYS A 57 6.67 8.52 6.73
C LYS A 57 5.31 8.18 7.34
N LEU A 58 5.11 8.54 8.61
CA LEU A 58 3.87 8.28 9.36
C LEU A 58 2.61 8.70 8.59
N GLY A 59 2.56 9.92 8.03
CA GLY A 59 1.37 10.41 7.31
C GLY A 59 0.89 9.47 6.18
N PRO A 60 1.76 9.11 5.22
CA PRO A 60 1.45 8.08 4.23
C PRO A 60 1.21 6.68 4.80
N ALA A 61 1.94 6.24 5.83
CA ALA A 61 1.74 4.94 6.46
C ALA A 61 0.32 4.76 7.01
N LEU A 62 -0.18 5.77 7.74
CA LEU A 62 -1.56 5.81 8.25
C LEU A 62 -2.59 5.67 7.12
N LYS A 63 -2.37 6.38 5.99
CA LYS A 63 -3.25 6.29 4.82
C LYS A 63 -3.26 4.87 4.26
N ILE A 64 -2.09 4.28 4.01
CA ILE A 64 -1.97 2.92 3.47
C ILE A 64 -2.68 1.90 4.37
N CYS A 65 -2.45 1.95 5.68
CA CYS A 65 -3.10 1.05 6.64
C CYS A 65 -4.62 1.22 6.68
N ALA A 66 -5.14 2.44 6.59
CA ALA A 66 -6.58 2.68 6.49
C ALA A 66 -7.18 1.99 5.24
N HIS A 67 -6.48 2.03 4.11
CA HIS A 67 -6.95 1.37 2.88
C HIS A 67 -6.84 -0.15 2.93
N ILE A 68 -5.76 -0.70 3.48
CA ILE A 68 -5.65 -2.14 3.72
C ILE A 68 -6.78 -2.63 4.63
N ASN A 69 -7.12 -1.86 5.67
CA ASN A 69 -8.23 -2.19 6.56
C ASN A 69 -9.60 -2.07 5.87
N ALA A 70 -9.78 -1.15 4.93
CA ALA A 70 -10.99 -1.09 4.10
C ALA A 70 -11.13 -2.35 3.22
N LEU A 71 -10.03 -2.83 2.64
CA LEU A 71 -10.00 -4.06 1.82
C LEU A 71 -10.31 -5.33 2.65
N LYS A 72 -9.89 -5.39 3.92
CA LYS A 72 -10.22 -6.52 4.83
C LYS A 72 -11.71 -6.71 5.08
N ASN A 73 -12.47 -5.62 4.99
CA ASN A 73 -13.90 -5.59 5.30
C ASN A 73 -14.78 -5.68 4.04
N GLN A 74 -14.20 -5.96 2.87
CA GLN A 74 -14.88 -6.24 1.62
C GLN A 74 -14.94 -7.75 1.37
#